data_AF-A0A815S3S1-F1
#
_entry.id   AF-A0A815S3S1-F1
#
_cell.length_a   1.000
_cell.length_b   1.000
_cell.length_c   1.000
_cell.angle_alpha   90.00
_cell.angle_beta   90.00
_cell.angle_gamma   90.00
#
_symmetry.space_group_name_H-M   'P 1'
#
loop_
_entity.id
_entity.type
_entity.pdbx_description
1 polymer ?
#
loop_
_entity_poly.entity_id
_entity_poly.type
_entity_poly.pdbx_seq_one_letter_code
_entity_poly.pdbx_strand_id
1 'polypeptide(L)'
;MSSGQSDYIQKGIKSAEQATAEDKAHNYEAAAQHYMTAADWLMQAMKYGAMNPQMKQTIRPKIESYVKRAEEIKEILKHGPSKKKAVADAPNGRGNSKDNKGDDDDNGDPERKRMMQKFEGAIVSDPKVTFNDVIGLEQAKEALKEAVILPVKFPQLFQGKRKPWAGILLYG
;
A
#
# COMPACT_ATOMS: atom_id res chain seq x y z
N MET A 1 -28.22 14.52 17.53
CA MET A 1 -26.76 14.25 17.65
C MET A 1 -26.19 14.00 16.25
N SER A 2 -25.82 15.05 15.51
CA SER A 2 -25.32 14.94 14.13
C SER A 2 -24.10 15.83 13.85
N SER A 3 -23.60 16.55 14.86
CA SER A 3 -22.60 17.61 14.73
C SER A 3 -21.15 17.09 14.71
N GLY A 4 -20.83 15.99 15.39
CA GLY A 4 -19.43 15.51 15.44
C GLY A 4 -18.89 14.91 14.13
N GLN A 5 -19.75 14.57 13.18
CA GLN A 5 -19.36 13.87 11.95
C GLN A 5 -18.97 14.81 10.81
N SER A 6 -19.65 15.97 10.72
CA SER A 6 -19.22 17.05 9.84
C SER A 6 -17.83 17.57 10.23
N ASP A 7 -17.49 17.52 11.52
CA ASP A 7 -16.25 18.10 12.04
C ASP A 7 -15.01 17.35 11.51
N TYR A 8 -15.05 16.03 11.38
CA TYR A 8 -13.91 15.26 10.86
C TYR A 8 -13.68 15.50 9.37
N ILE A 9 -14.75 15.57 8.57
CA ILE A 9 -14.66 15.85 7.14
C ILE A 9 -14.16 17.28 6.93
N GLN A 10 -14.69 18.26 7.67
CA GLN A 10 -14.26 19.65 7.58
C GLN A 10 -12.80 19.83 8.00
N LYS A 11 -12.34 19.14 9.06
CA LYS A 11 -10.93 19.11 9.44
C LYS A 11 -10.05 18.51 8.34
N GLY A 12 -10.48 17.40 7.74
CA GLY A 12 -9.77 16.78 6.62
C GLY A 12 -9.65 17.69 5.41
N ILE A 13 -10.73 18.38 5.02
CA ILE A 13 -10.73 19.34 3.90
C ILE A 13 -9.78 20.50 4.20
N LYS A 14 -9.86 21.10 5.40
CA LYS A 14 -8.98 22.21 5.79
C LYS A 14 -7.50 21.80 5.75
N SER A 15 -7.17 20.61 6.25
CA SER A 15 -5.79 20.10 6.18
C SER A 15 -5.35 19.82 4.74
N ALA A 16 -6.25 19.34 3.88
CA ALA A 16 -5.94 19.13 2.46
C ALA A 16 -5.70 20.45 1.71
N GLU A 17 -6.49 21.49 1.99
CA GLU A 17 -6.28 22.83 1.43
C GLU A 17 -4.92 23.40 1.84
N GLN A 18 -4.56 23.28 3.13
CA GLN A 18 -3.24 23.66 3.63
C GLN A 18 -2.12 22.89 2.92
N ALA A 19 -2.27 21.56 2.79
CA ALA A 19 -1.30 20.73 2.09
C ALA A 19 -1.09 21.20 0.63
N THR A 20 -2.16 21.50 -0.09
CA THR A 20 -2.06 21.99 -1.48
C THR A 20 -1.43 23.38 -1.58
N ALA A 21 -1.63 24.24 -0.59
CA ALA A 21 -1.00 25.56 -0.55
C ALA A 21 0.51 25.45 -0.33
N GLU A 22 0.93 24.57 0.58
CA GLU A 22 2.34 24.33 0.89
C GLU A 22 3.07 23.57 -0.22
N ASP A 23 2.41 22.61 -0.87
CA ASP A 23 2.93 21.89 -2.02
C ASP A 23 3.21 22.84 -3.19
N LYS A 24 2.30 23.79 -3.46
CA LYS A 24 2.50 24.88 -4.43
C LYS A 24 3.60 25.85 -4.02
N ALA A 25 3.79 26.06 -2.72
CA ALA A 25 4.86 26.88 -2.18
C ALA A 25 6.21 26.14 -2.13
N HIS A 26 6.30 24.90 -2.63
CA HIS A 26 7.48 24.03 -2.56
C HIS A 26 7.94 23.73 -1.13
N ASN A 27 7.08 23.94 -0.12
CA ASN A 27 7.34 23.55 1.25
C ASN A 27 6.97 22.08 1.45
N TYR A 28 7.78 21.21 0.85
CA TYR A 28 7.53 19.79 0.71
C TYR A 28 7.44 19.04 2.05
N GLU A 29 8.23 19.44 3.05
CA GLU A 29 8.22 18.80 4.37
C GLU A 29 6.87 19.00 5.09
N ALA A 30 6.40 20.25 5.15
CA ALA A 30 5.10 20.57 5.73
C ALA A 30 3.95 19.99 4.90
N ALA A 31 4.02 20.09 3.56
CA ALA A 31 2.99 19.57 2.66
C ALA A 31 2.74 18.08 2.87
N ALA A 32 3.81 17.26 2.99
CA ALA A 32 3.68 15.83 3.25
C ALA A 32 2.96 15.55 4.59
N GLN A 33 3.28 16.30 5.64
CA GLN A 33 2.61 16.15 6.95
C GLN A 33 1.13 16.52 6.87
N HIS A 34 0.80 17.61 6.19
CA HIS A 34 -0.58 18.05 6.02
C HIS A 34 -1.41 17.11 5.14
N TYR A 35 -0.83 16.50 4.09
CA TYR A 35 -1.49 15.46 3.30
C TYR A 35 -1.80 14.20 4.13
N MET A 36 -0.86 13.74 4.96
CA MET A 36 -1.09 12.59 5.85
C MET A 36 -2.16 12.89 6.90
N THR A 37 -2.13 14.09 7.49
CA THR A 37 -3.13 14.55 8.46
C THR A 37 -4.52 14.64 7.85
N ALA A 38 -4.62 15.10 6.59
CA ALA A 38 -5.88 15.13 5.85
C ALA A 38 -6.44 13.72 5.60
N ALA A 39 -5.57 12.78 5.20
CA ALA A 39 -5.94 11.38 5.01
C ALA A 39 -6.46 10.74 6.31
N ASP A 40 -5.79 10.98 7.44
CA ASP A 40 -6.18 10.45 8.76
C ASP A 40 -7.56 10.98 9.19
N TRP A 41 -7.82 12.29 9.04
CA TRP A 41 -9.12 12.87 9.37
C TRP A 41 -10.25 12.30 8.51
N LEU A 42 -10.00 12.10 7.21
CA LEU A 42 -10.98 11.50 6.30
C LEU A 42 -11.21 10.02 6.59
N MET A 43 -10.17 9.29 7.00
CA MET A 43 -10.28 7.89 7.43
C MET A 43 -11.08 7.77 8.73
N GLN A 44 -10.85 8.67 9.69
CA GLN A 44 -11.65 8.77 10.92
C GLN A 44 -13.12 9.08 10.62
N ALA A 45 -13.37 9.98 9.67
CA ALA A 45 -14.72 10.28 9.20
C ALA A 45 -15.42 9.05 8.59
N MET A 46 -14.69 8.18 7.87
CA MET A 46 -15.25 6.93 7.33
C MET A 46 -15.52 5.86 8.39
N LYS A 47 -14.67 5.80 9.42
CA LYS A 47 -14.72 4.80 10.49
C LYS A 47 -15.79 5.13 11.53
N TYR A 48 -15.87 6.39 11.94
CA TYR A 48 -16.76 6.84 13.01
C TYR A 48 -17.98 7.61 12.50
N GLY A 49 -17.98 8.02 11.23
CA GLY A 49 -19.12 8.68 10.59
C GLY A 49 -20.17 7.71 10.08
N ALA A 50 -21.43 8.02 10.41
CA ALA A 50 -22.60 7.50 9.71
C ALA A 50 -22.63 8.08 8.29
N MET A 51 -21.72 7.63 7.44
CA MET A 51 -21.62 8.06 6.03
C MET A 51 -22.46 7.16 5.15
N ASN A 52 -23.19 7.77 4.22
CA ASN A 52 -23.84 7.07 3.11
C ASN A 52 -22.80 6.31 2.26
N PRO A 53 -23.13 5.13 1.72
CA PRO A 53 -22.21 4.34 0.91
C PRO A 53 -21.57 5.11 -0.25
N GLN A 54 -22.34 6.00 -0.90
CA GLN A 54 -21.85 6.86 -1.98
C GLN A 54 -20.75 7.83 -1.53
N MET A 55 -20.87 8.45 -0.35
CA MET A 55 -19.83 9.34 0.17
C MET A 55 -18.55 8.57 0.52
N LYS A 56 -18.67 7.33 0.98
CA LYS A 56 -17.49 6.48 1.21
C LYS A 56 -16.77 6.16 -0.10
N GLN A 57 -17.52 5.94 -1.19
CA GLN A 57 -16.94 5.71 -2.52
C GLN A 57 -16.22 6.95 -3.07
N THR A 58 -16.66 8.16 -2.73
CA THR A 58 -15.99 9.40 -3.17
C THR A 58 -14.79 9.77 -2.29
N ILE A 59 -14.81 9.44 -1.00
CA ILE A 59 -13.76 9.81 -0.05
C ILE A 59 -12.57 8.86 -0.10
N ARG A 60 -12.79 7.55 -0.33
CA ARG A 60 -11.70 6.57 -0.51
C ARG A 60 -10.64 6.98 -1.54
N PRO A 61 -11.00 7.28 -2.81
CA PRO A 61 -10.00 7.66 -3.81
C PRO A 61 -9.30 8.99 -3.46
N LYS A 62 -9.95 9.88 -2.70
CA LYS A 62 -9.32 11.10 -2.19
C LYS A 62 -8.22 10.77 -1.18
N ILE A 63 -8.49 9.89 -0.21
CA ILE A 63 -7.49 9.42 0.76
C ILE A 63 -6.29 8.81 0.01
N GLU A 64 -6.53 7.92 -0.95
CA GLU A 64 -5.48 7.31 -1.77
C GLU A 64 -4.65 8.37 -2.52
N SER A 65 -5.30 9.38 -3.10
CA SER A 65 -4.60 10.46 -3.80
C SER A 65 -3.71 11.31 -2.87
N TYR A 66 -4.14 11.54 -1.62
CA TYR A 66 -3.35 12.30 -0.64
C TYR A 66 -2.15 11.49 -0.13
N VAL A 67 -2.34 10.20 0.14
CA VAL A 67 -1.22 9.31 0.52
C VAL A 67 -0.20 9.22 -0.61
N LYS A 68 -0.65 8.99 -1.85
CA LYS A 68 0.24 8.95 -3.01
C LYS A 68 1.03 10.24 -3.20
N ARG A 69 0.38 11.40 -3.06
CA ARG A 69 1.07 12.69 -3.17
C ARG A 69 2.11 12.87 -2.05
N ALA A 70 1.80 12.45 -0.83
CA ALA A 70 2.76 12.48 0.28
C ALA A 70 3.98 11.57 0.01
N GLU A 71 3.79 10.42 -0.62
CA GLU A 71 4.90 9.54 -1.07
C GLU A 71 5.75 10.20 -2.16
N GLU A 72 5.13 10.79 -3.19
CA GLU A 72 5.86 11.53 -4.23
C GLU A 72 6.69 12.68 -3.63
N ILE A 73 6.14 13.37 -2.63
CA ILE A 73 6.84 14.45 -1.93
C ILE A 73 8.01 13.89 -1.11
N LYS A 74 7.88 12.73 -0.45
CA LYS A 74 9.00 12.07 0.24
C LYS A 74 10.11 11.69 -0.73
N GLU A 75 9.78 11.23 -1.93
CA GLU A 75 10.79 10.95 -2.96
C GLU A 75 11.49 12.23 -3.42
N ILE A 76 10.77 13.35 -3.55
CA ILE A 76 11.35 14.67 -3.83
C ILE A 76 12.29 15.13 -2.71
N LEU A 77 11.94 14.89 -1.44
CA LEU A 77 12.79 15.23 -0.29
C LEU A 77 14.05 14.37 -0.23
N LYS A 78 13.95 13.09 -0.62
CA LYS A 78 15.07 12.13 -0.59
C LYS A 78 16.05 12.32 -1.76
N HIS A 79 15.54 12.60 -2.95
CA HIS A 79 16.32 12.62 -4.20
C HIS A 79 16.41 14.01 -4.87
N GLY A 80 15.82 15.05 -4.25
CA GLY A 80 15.67 16.38 -4.85
C GLY A 80 14.56 16.42 -5.90
N PRO A 81 14.12 17.62 -6.33
CA PRO A 81 13.07 17.77 -7.33
C PRO A 81 13.53 17.25 -8.70
N SER A 82 13.27 15.97 -8.94
CA SER A 82 13.55 15.31 -10.21
C SER A 82 12.58 15.84 -11.27
N LYS A 83 13.07 16.67 -12.19
CA LYS A 83 12.32 17.12 -13.37
C LYS A 83 11.92 15.90 -14.21
N LYS A 84 10.69 15.41 -14.07
CA LYS A 84 10.11 14.49 -15.06
C LYS A 84 9.93 15.29 -16.36
N LYS A 85 10.74 14.96 -17.38
CA LYS A 85 10.65 15.56 -18.72
C LYS A 85 9.24 15.36 -19.28
N ALA A 86 8.66 16.43 -19.81
CA ALA A 86 7.46 16.41 -20.62
C ALA A 86 7.70 15.53 -21.86
N VAL A 87 6.75 14.65 -22.17
CA VAL A 87 6.76 13.79 -23.35
C VAL A 87 6.28 14.59 -24.57
N ALA A 88 7.06 14.55 -25.65
CA ALA A 88 6.67 14.97 -26.99
C ALA A 88 7.25 13.97 -28.02
N ASP A 89 6.44 13.67 -29.04
CA ASP A 89 6.51 12.61 -30.04
C ASP A 89 7.81 12.46 -30.89
N ALA A 90 8.25 11.19 -31.04
CA ALA A 90 8.91 10.44 -32.16
C ALA A 90 10.02 11.06 -33.08
N PRO A 91 10.85 10.27 -33.83
CA PRO A 91 11.31 8.87 -33.69
C PRO A 91 12.87 8.68 -33.78
N ASN A 92 13.34 7.58 -33.17
CA ASN A 92 14.55 6.76 -33.45
C ASN A 92 15.96 7.39 -33.61
N GLY A 93 16.88 7.05 -32.71
CA GLY A 93 18.34 7.24 -32.87
C GLY A 93 19.14 6.88 -31.61
N ARG A 94 19.81 5.72 -31.62
CA ARG A 94 20.59 5.11 -30.53
C ARG A 94 21.73 5.99 -29.98
N GLY A 95 21.94 5.93 -28.67
CA GLY A 95 23.17 6.37 -27.99
C GLY A 95 23.11 6.16 -26.48
N ASN A 96 23.73 5.09 -26.00
CA ASN A 96 23.79 4.64 -24.61
C ASN A 96 24.82 5.45 -23.79
N SER A 97 24.43 5.96 -22.62
CA SER A 97 25.31 6.04 -21.44
C SER A 97 24.48 6.07 -20.16
N LYS A 98 24.55 4.91 -19.51
CA LYS A 98 24.13 4.49 -18.18
C LYS A 98 24.93 5.26 -17.12
N ASP A 99 24.26 5.77 -16.09
CA ASP A 99 24.75 5.81 -14.71
C ASP A 99 23.55 6.04 -13.78
N ASN A 100 22.83 4.94 -13.56
CA ASN A 100 21.82 4.81 -12.52
C ASN A 100 22.51 4.07 -11.38
N LYS A 101 22.66 4.73 -10.23
CA LYS A 101 23.19 4.10 -9.02
C LYS A 101 22.29 4.45 -7.84
N GLY A 102 21.11 3.83 -7.84
CA GLY A 102 20.51 3.39 -6.60
C GLY A 102 21.15 2.03 -6.28
N ASP A 103 21.72 1.90 -5.10
CA ASP A 103 22.09 0.63 -4.49
C ASP A 103 20.82 -0.24 -4.38
N ASP A 104 20.51 -0.96 -5.46
CA ASP A 104 20.04 -2.33 -5.35
C ASP A 104 21.30 -3.18 -5.21
N ASP A 105 21.47 -3.80 -4.05
CA ASP A 105 22.46 -4.85 -3.83
C ASP A 105 22.03 -6.07 -4.68
N ASP A 106 22.23 -5.95 -5.99
CA ASP A 106 21.99 -6.94 -7.05
C ASP A 106 23.10 -7.99 -6.99
N ASN A 107 23.15 -8.70 -5.86
CA ASN A 107 23.59 -10.09 -5.82
C ASN A 107 22.36 -10.99 -5.65
N GLY A 108 21.29 -10.63 -6.37
CA GLY A 108 20.06 -11.41 -6.45
C GLY A 108 20.25 -12.51 -7.49
N ASP A 109 20.84 -13.62 -7.06
CA ASP A 109 20.93 -14.90 -7.77
C ASP A 109 19.84 -15.03 -8.87
N PRO A 110 20.19 -15.24 -10.15
CA PRO A 110 19.22 -15.37 -11.25
C PRO A 110 18.11 -16.40 -10.95
N GLU A 111 18.37 -17.33 -10.03
CA GLU A 111 17.38 -18.25 -9.49
C GLU A 111 16.23 -17.55 -8.74
N ARG A 112 16.50 -16.53 -7.91
CA ARG A 112 15.46 -15.80 -7.16
C ARG A 112 14.51 -15.04 -8.09
N LYS A 113 15.02 -14.47 -9.16
CA LYS A 113 14.20 -13.76 -10.16
C LYS A 113 13.29 -14.73 -10.92
N ARG A 114 13.79 -15.92 -11.27
CA ARG A 114 12.98 -17.00 -11.87
C ARG A 114 11.93 -17.54 -10.90
N MET A 115 12.26 -17.65 -9.61
CA MET A 115 11.30 -18.04 -8.58
C MET A 115 10.17 -17.02 -8.44
N MET A 116 10.48 -15.72 -8.37
CA MET A 116 9.47 -14.66 -8.26
C MET A 116 8.49 -14.66 -9.44
N GLN A 117 8.99 -14.82 -10.68
CA GLN A 117 8.13 -14.93 -11.86
C GLN A 117 7.19 -16.15 -11.82
N LYS A 118 7.62 -17.26 -11.20
CA LYS A 118 6.74 -18.42 -10.98
C LYS A 118 5.68 -18.16 -9.91
N PHE A 119 6.00 -17.40 -8.87
CA PHE A 119 5.06 -17.04 -7.82
C PHE A 119 3.98 -16.06 -8.30
N GLU A 120 4.33 -15.11 -9.16
CA GLU A 120 3.36 -14.16 -9.72
C GLU A 120 2.22 -14.84 -10.47
N GLY A 121 2.48 -15.93 -11.18
CA GLY A 121 1.45 -16.73 -11.86
C GLY A 121 0.58 -17.59 -10.92
N ALA A 122 1.02 -17.80 -9.68
CA ALA A 122 0.32 -18.63 -8.69
C ALA A 122 -0.55 -17.81 -7.71
N ILE A 123 -0.41 -16.48 -7.72
CA ILE A 123 -1.20 -15.59 -6.87
C ILE A 123 -2.59 -15.40 -7.51
N VAL A 124 -3.61 -15.99 -6.89
CA VAL A 124 -5.01 -15.82 -7.30
C VAL A 124 -5.57 -14.58 -6.61
N SER A 125 -6.03 -13.59 -7.39
CA SER A 125 -6.55 -12.32 -6.89
C SER A 125 -7.98 -12.40 -6.32
N ASP A 126 -8.82 -13.32 -6.80
CA ASP A 126 -10.19 -13.54 -6.32
C ASP A 126 -10.52 -15.04 -6.23
N PRO A 127 -10.23 -15.71 -5.10
CA PRO A 127 -10.62 -17.10 -4.92
C PRO A 127 -12.14 -17.21 -4.74
N LYS A 128 -12.82 -17.86 -5.69
CA LYS A 128 -14.25 -18.18 -5.60
C LYS A 128 -14.56 -19.37 -4.67
N VAL A 129 -13.54 -20.00 -4.10
CA VAL A 129 -13.64 -21.25 -3.32
C VAL A 129 -13.22 -20.99 -1.87
N THR A 130 -13.96 -21.57 -0.93
CA THR A 130 -13.73 -21.47 0.52
C THR A 130 -13.32 -22.82 1.11
N PHE A 131 -12.74 -22.83 2.32
CA PHE A 131 -12.39 -24.07 3.03
C PHE A 131 -13.58 -24.99 3.33
N ASN A 132 -14.81 -24.46 3.29
CA ASN A 132 -16.04 -25.22 3.51
C ASN A 132 -16.46 -25.99 2.26
N ASP A 133 -15.99 -25.57 1.08
CA ASP A 133 -16.30 -26.22 -0.21
C ASP A 133 -15.44 -27.48 -0.43
N VAL A 134 -14.41 -27.68 0.40
CA VAL A 134 -13.57 -28.87 0.39
C VAL A 134 -14.11 -29.87 1.41
N ILE A 135 -14.49 -31.07 0.96
CA ILE A 135 -15.00 -32.12 1.85
C ILE A 135 -13.81 -32.93 2.42
N GLY A 136 -13.78 -33.14 3.74
CA GLY A 136 -12.74 -33.92 4.43
C GLY A 136 -11.45 -33.14 4.73
N LEU A 137 -10.35 -33.87 4.98
CA LEU A 137 -9.00 -33.32 5.25
C LEU A 137 -8.93 -32.30 6.42
N GLU A 138 -9.74 -32.51 7.46
CA GLU A 138 -9.86 -31.54 8.56
C GLU A 138 -8.53 -31.25 9.26
N GLN A 139 -7.69 -32.28 9.49
CA GLN A 139 -6.36 -32.10 10.07
C GLN A 139 -5.46 -31.21 9.20
N ALA A 140 -5.51 -31.36 7.87
CA ALA A 140 -4.72 -30.53 6.97
C ALA A 140 -5.25 -29.10 6.90
N LYS A 141 -6.58 -28.90 6.94
CA LYS A 141 -7.19 -27.56 6.98
C LYS A 141 -6.82 -26.83 8.27
N GLU A 142 -6.85 -27.52 9.41
CA GLU A 142 -6.47 -26.95 10.70
C GLU A 142 -4.98 -26.58 10.72
N ALA A 143 -4.12 -27.50 10.29
CA ALA A 143 -2.69 -27.24 10.15
C ALA A 143 -2.39 -26.02 9.25
N LEU A 144 -3.10 -25.88 8.13
CA LEU A 144 -2.97 -24.70 7.25
C LEU A 144 -3.40 -23.40 7.94
N LYS A 145 -4.51 -23.42 8.69
CA LYS A 145 -4.99 -22.24 9.43
C LYS A 145 -3.99 -21.82 10.50
N GLU A 146 -3.43 -22.76 11.24
CA GLU A 146 -2.45 -22.47 12.30
C GLU A 146 -1.10 -22.03 11.74
N ALA A 147 -0.62 -22.70 10.68
CA ALA A 147 0.69 -22.44 10.11
C ALA A 147 0.76 -21.14 9.32
N VAL A 148 -0.30 -20.81 8.57
CA VAL A 148 -0.29 -19.70 7.60
C VAL A 148 -1.19 -18.54 8.04
N ILE A 149 -2.43 -18.83 8.44
CA ILE A 149 -3.41 -17.77 8.71
C ILE A 149 -3.17 -17.14 10.10
N LEU A 150 -2.85 -17.94 11.11
CA LEU A 150 -2.69 -17.48 12.50
C LEU A 150 -1.54 -16.46 12.65
N PRO A 151 -0.35 -16.64 12.04
CA PRO A 151 0.70 -15.64 12.07
C PRO A 151 0.33 -14.31 11.40
N VAL A 152 -0.41 -14.38 10.28
CA VAL A 152 -0.84 -13.19 9.54
C VAL A 152 -1.92 -12.43 10.30
N LYS A 153 -2.86 -13.15 10.93
CA LYS A 153 -3.98 -12.55 11.66
C LYS A 153 -3.59 -12.04 13.05
N PHE A 154 -2.64 -12.71 13.71
CA PHE A 154 -2.21 -12.37 15.07
C PHE A 154 -0.67 -12.32 15.17
N PRO A 155 -0.01 -11.37 14.48
CA PRO A 155 1.45 -11.28 14.47
C PRO A 155 2.05 -11.09 15.88
N GLN A 156 1.31 -10.49 16.81
CA GLN A 156 1.71 -10.31 18.20
C GLN A 156 1.91 -11.63 18.96
N LEU A 157 1.24 -12.71 18.57
CA LEU A 157 1.40 -14.03 19.21
C LEU A 157 2.72 -14.72 18.83
N PHE A 158 3.39 -14.19 17.80
CA PHE A 158 4.63 -14.71 17.23
C PHE A 158 5.81 -13.75 17.43
N GLN A 159 5.73 -12.85 18.40
CA GLN A 159 6.85 -12.00 18.81
C GLN A 159 7.70 -12.73 19.87
N GLY A 160 9.01 -12.81 19.66
CA GLY A 160 9.96 -13.46 20.59
C GLY A 160 10.30 -14.91 20.22
N LYS A 161 10.18 -15.84 21.18
CA LYS A 161 10.61 -17.25 21.00
C LYS A 161 9.64 -18.10 20.15
N ARG A 162 8.38 -17.68 20.01
CA ARG A 162 7.41 -18.36 19.16
C ARG A 162 7.57 -17.89 17.73
N LYS A 163 8.21 -18.71 16.89
CA LYS A 163 8.34 -18.44 15.46
C LYS A 163 7.16 -19.06 14.71
N PRO A 164 6.64 -18.38 13.67
CA PRO A 164 5.66 -18.98 12.77
C PRO A 164 6.29 -20.15 12.01
N TRP A 165 5.44 -20.98 11.40
CA TRP A 165 5.88 -22.14 10.66
C TRP A 165 6.64 -21.67 9.40
N ALA A 166 7.77 -22.32 9.07
CA ALA A 166 8.57 -21.95 7.91
C ALA A 166 7.92 -22.37 6.57
N GLY A 167 7.02 -23.34 6.63
CA GLY A 167 6.29 -23.88 5.49
C GLY A 167 5.48 -25.11 5.91
N ILE A 168 4.61 -25.55 5.01
CA ILE A 168 3.83 -26.77 5.16
C ILE A 168 4.11 -27.67 3.96
N LEU A 169 4.47 -28.93 4.22
CA LEU A 169 4.65 -29.92 3.16
C LEU A 169 3.35 -30.69 2.99
N LEU A 170 2.68 -30.45 1.86
CA LEU A 170 1.52 -31.23 1.45
C LEU A 170 2.01 -32.33 0.50
N TYR A 171 1.70 -33.58 0.82
CA TYR A 171 1.98 -34.73 -0.03
C TYR A 171 0.71 -35.57 -0.17
N GLY A 172 0.47 -36.11 -1.36
CA GLY A 172 -0.72 -36.85 -1.73
C GLY A 172 -0.63 -37.33 -3.17
#